data_AF-A0A1Y1MRA0-F1
#
_entry.id   AF-A0A1Y1MRA0-F1
#
_cell.length_a   1.000
_cell.length_b   1.000
_cell.length_c   1.000
_cell.angle_alpha   90.00
_cell.angle_beta   90.00
_cell.angle_gamma   90.00
#
_symmetry.space_group_name_H-M   'P 1'
#
loop_
_entity.id
_entity.type
_entity.pdbx_description
1 polymer ?
#
loop_
_entity_poly.entity_id
_entity_poly.type
_entity_poly.pdbx_seq_one_letter_code
_entity_poly.pdbx_strand_id
1 'polypeptide(L)'
;MLQQMVGLPLDKNLEKFDTFADEFEKLPMYYMTFHGQQAVKVVMEAVEHAQYVYDISHVIIDNVQFMMGISEDQKHMDRFWKQDVIIAAFRSFATRKNCHVTLVIHPRKERDLDELTTNSIFGGAKASQEADNILIIQDKSLTPQRGKKYLQIAKNRYSGDIGIMTLEFDKTALSFAQKKKKATEEAADT
;
A
#
# COMPACT_ATOMS: atom_id res chain seq x y z
N MET A 1 8.43 1.23 -11.46
CA MET A 1 8.65 -0.19 -11.15
C MET A 1 10.02 -0.65 -11.61
N LEU A 2 10.35 -0.68 -12.91
CA LEU A 2 11.68 -1.14 -13.38
C LEU A 2 12.87 -0.40 -12.73
N GLN A 3 12.87 0.94 -12.78
CA GLN A 3 13.91 1.76 -12.11
C GLN A 3 13.98 1.52 -10.59
N GLN A 4 12.83 1.29 -9.95
CA GLN A 4 12.75 1.01 -8.52
C GLN A 4 13.31 -0.37 -8.17
N MET A 5 13.12 -1.37 -9.04
CA MET A 5 13.70 -2.70 -8.88
C MET A 5 15.22 -2.66 -9.00
N VAL A 6 15.72 -1.96 -10.02
CA VAL A 6 17.17 -1.91 -10.31
C VAL A 6 17.91 -0.95 -9.38
N GLY A 7 17.24 0.09 -8.88
CA GLY A 7 17.83 1.10 -8.00
C GLY A 7 18.76 2.08 -8.71
N LEU A 8 18.73 2.15 -10.04
CA LEU A 8 19.59 3.00 -10.86
C LEU A 8 18.76 3.81 -11.87
N PRO A 9 19.20 5.03 -12.25
CA PRO A 9 18.47 5.85 -13.22
C PRO A 9 18.54 5.22 -14.61
N LEU A 10 17.39 4.85 -15.17
CA LEU A 10 17.33 4.17 -16.47
C LEU A 10 17.75 5.08 -17.62
N ASP A 11 17.46 6.38 -17.52
CA ASP A 11 17.85 7.41 -18.49
C ASP A 11 19.38 7.54 -18.66
N LYS A 12 20.14 7.14 -17.64
CA LYS A 12 21.61 7.16 -17.63
C LYS A 12 22.25 5.81 -17.93
N ASN A 13 21.47 4.75 -18.03
CA ASN A 13 21.93 3.37 -18.22
C ASN A 13 21.13 2.68 -19.33
N LEU A 14 20.87 3.40 -20.43
CA LEU A 14 20.06 2.92 -21.56
C LEU A 14 20.66 1.67 -22.21
N GLU A 15 21.99 1.54 -22.18
CA GLU A 15 22.72 0.40 -22.70
C GLU A 15 22.43 -0.92 -21.95
N LYS A 16 21.87 -0.83 -20.74
CA LYS A 16 21.46 -1.98 -19.92
C LYS A 16 19.95 -2.17 -19.86
N PHE A 17 19.19 -1.35 -20.59
CA PHE A 17 17.73 -1.35 -20.52
C PHE A 17 17.15 -2.73 -20.82
N ASP A 18 17.57 -3.34 -21.95
CA ASP A 18 17.06 -4.65 -22.37
C ASP A 18 17.38 -5.73 -21.32
N THR A 19 18.61 -5.73 -20.78
CA THR A 19 18.98 -6.65 -19.69
C THR A 19 18.07 -6.48 -18.47
N PHE A 20 17.77 -5.25 -18.07
CA PHE A 20 16.90 -5.01 -16.92
C PHE A 20 15.44 -5.34 -17.20
N ALA A 21 14.97 -5.10 -18.43
CA ALA A 21 13.62 -5.44 -18.87
C ALA A 21 13.42 -6.96 -18.85
N ASP A 22 14.37 -7.72 -19.39
CA ASP A 22 14.36 -9.19 -19.38
C ASP A 22 14.31 -9.76 -17.95
N GLU A 23 15.06 -9.17 -17.01
CA GLU A 23 15.00 -9.57 -15.60
C GLU A 23 13.67 -9.19 -14.94
N PHE A 24 13.09 -8.04 -15.30
CA PHE A 24 11.82 -7.59 -14.76
C PHE A 24 10.64 -8.43 -15.26
N GLU A 25 10.68 -8.90 -16.51
CA GLU A 25 9.64 -9.76 -17.09
C GLU A 25 9.54 -11.13 -16.40
N LYS A 26 10.65 -11.60 -15.81
CA LYS A 26 10.67 -12.85 -15.04
C LYS A 26 9.92 -12.76 -13.70
N LEU A 27 9.59 -11.55 -13.24
CA LEU A 27 8.85 -11.38 -11.99
C LEU A 27 7.40 -11.87 -12.18
N PRO A 28 6.85 -12.66 -11.24
CA PRO A 28 5.48 -13.17 -11.29
C PRO A 28 4.47 -12.06 -10.92
N MET A 29 4.48 -10.97 -11.67
CA MET A 29 3.60 -9.81 -11.47
C MET A 29 2.57 -9.73 -12.59
N TYR A 30 1.31 -9.66 -12.21
CA TYR A 30 0.18 -9.54 -13.12
C TYR A 30 -0.55 -8.24 -12.84
N TYR A 31 -0.86 -7.50 -13.91
CA TYR A 31 -1.57 -6.24 -13.83
C TYR A 31 -2.98 -6.41 -14.37
N MET A 32 -3.96 -5.91 -13.62
CA MET A 32 -5.34 -5.83 -14.08
C MET A 32 -5.60 -4.47 -14.70
N THR A 33 -6.12 -4.45 -15.92
CA THR A 33 -6.38 -3.23 -16.69
C THR A 33 -7.75 -2.64 -16.36
N PHE A 34 -8.02 -2.44 -15.07
CA PHE A 34 -9.22 -1.74 -14.62
C PHE A 34 -9.03 -0.23 -14.75
N HIS A 35 -9.95 0.42 -15.45
CA HIS A 35 -9.94 1.86 -15.65
C HIS A 35 -11.23 2.46 -15.10
N GLY A 36 -11.11 3.62 -14.45
CA GLY A 36 -12.25 4.29 -13.84
C GLY A 36 -12.89 3.47 -12.72
N GLN A 37 -14.18 3.71 -12.49
CA GLN A 37 -14.93 3.05 -11.43
C GLN A 37 -15.36 1.66 -11.85
N GLN A 38 -15.23 0.70 -10.93
CA GLN A 38 -15.64 -0.68 -11.18
C GLN A 38 -16.47 -1.20 -10.02
N ALA A 39 -17.47 -2.02 -10.31
CA ALA A 39 -18.22 -2.68 -9.26
C ALA A 39 -17.34 -3.72 -8.55
N VAL A 40 -17.45 -3.79 -7.22
CA VAL A 40 -16.73 -4.78 -6.40
C VAL A 40 -16.88 -6.21 -6.94
N LYS A 41 -18.07 -6.57 -7.43
CA LYS A 41 -18.33 -7.90 -7.98
C LYS A 41 -17.41 -8.24 -9.16
N VAL A 42 -17.21 -7.31 -10.08
CA VAL A 42 -16.34 -7.49 -11.26
C VAL A 42 -14.89 -7.66 -10.83
N VAL A 43 -14.45 -6.85 -9.86
CA VAL A 43 -13.09 -6.95 -9.32
C VAL A 43 -12.88 -8.28 -8.61
N MET A 44 -13.83 -8.73 -7.81
CA MET A 44 -13.75 -10.01 -7.11
C MET A 44 -13.72 -11.20 -8.07
N GLU A 45 -14.57 -11.20 -9.10
CA GLU A 45 -14.56 -12.26 -10.13
C GLU A 45 -13.20 -12.34 -10.84
N ALA A 46 -12.61 -11.20 -11.20
CA ALA A 46 -11.28 -11.17 -11.82
C ALA A 46 -10.18 -11.65 -10.87
N VAL A 47 -10.21 -11.23 -9.59
CA VAL A 47 -9.24 -11.64 -8.57
C VAL A 47 -9.34 -13.12 -8.25
N GLU A 48 -10.56 -13.66 -8.14
CA GLU A 48 -10.78 -15.09 -7.93
C GLU A 48 -10.33 -15.93 -9.13
N HIS A 49 -10.60 -15.46 -10.35
CA HIS A 49 -10.13 -16.12 -11.55
C HIS A 49 -8.60 -16.10 -11.64
N ALA A 50 -7.97 -14.95 -11.38
CA ALA A 50 -6.53 -14.82 -11.41
C ALA A 50 -5.85 -15.72 -10.37
N GLN A 51 -6.38 -15.76 -9.15
CA GLN A 51 -5.89 -16.69 -8.12
C GLN A 51 -6.03 -18.15 -8.54
N TYR A 52 -7.15 -18.52 -9.18
CA TYR A 52 -7.37 -19.91 -9.63
C TYR A 52 -6.44 -20.33 -10.77
N VAL A 53 -6.23 -19.45 -11.76
CA VAL A 53 -5.47 -19.77 -12.98
C VAL A 53 -3.96 -19.62 -12.77
N TYR A 54 -3.53 -18.55 -12.10
CA TYR A 54 -2.12 -18.17 -11.99
C TYR A 54 -1.54 -18.41 -10.58
N ASP A 55 -2.30 -19.02 -9.67
CA ASP A 55 -1.90 -19.30 -8.28
C ASP A 55 -1.39 -18.05 -7.53
N ILE A 56 -2.09 -16.93 -7.73
CA ILE A 56 -1.73 -15.65 -7.13
C ILE A 56 -1.79 -15.76 -5.60
N SER A 57 -0.64 -15.54 -4.97
CA SER A 57 -0.49 -15.58 -3.50
C SER A 57 -0.69 -14.22 -2.83
N HIS A 58 -0.59 -13.12 -3.58
CA HIS A 58 -0.71 -11.76 -3.04
C HIS A 58 -1.43 -10.84 -4.04
N VAL A 59 -2.52 -10.23 -3.57
CA VAL A 59 -3.28 -9.23 -4.32
C VAL A 59 -3.10 -7.86 -3.67
N ILE A 60 -2.78 -6.86 -4.48
CA ILE A 60 -2.68 -5.46 -4.07
C ILE A 60 -3.79 -4.67 -4.76
N ILE A 61 -4.59 -3.94 -3.99
CA ILE A 61 -5.69 -3.13 -4.49
C ILE A 61 -5.45 -1.66 -4.12
N ASP A 62 -5.22 -0.83 -5.13
CA ASP A 62 -5.02 0.62 -5.01
C ASP A 62 -6.07 1.38 -5.85
N ASN A 63 -7.11 1.98 -5.27
CA ASN A 63 -7.50 2.02 -3.85
C ASN A 63 -8.97 1.60 -3.69
N VAL A 64 -9.43 1.37 -2.46
CA VAL A 64 -10.84 0.98 -2.21
C VAL A 64 -11.84 1.94 -2.85
N GLN A 65 -11.51 3.23 -2.91
CA GLN A 65 -12.39 4.27 -3.43
C GLN A 65 -12.74 4.07 -4.91
N PHE A 66 -11.89 3.41 -5.72
CA PHE A 66 -12.22 3.11 -7.13
C PHE A 66 -13.44 2.18 -7.24
N MET A 67 -13.67 1.34 -6.23
CA MET A 67 -14.80 0.40 -6.20
C MET A 67 -16.08 0.97 -5.60
N MET A 68 -16.01 2.16 -4.99
CA MET A 68 -17.12 2.73 -4.24
C MET A 68 -18.07 3.58 -5.09
N GLY A 69 -17.66 3.98 -6.29
CA GLY A 69 -18.45 4.83 -7.19
C GLY A 69 -18.59 6.28 -6.70
N ILE A 70 -18.81 7.22 -7.63
CA ILE A 70 -19.33 8.56 -7.32
C ILE A 70 -20.82 8.50 -7.64
N SER A 71 -21.60 7.85 -6.79
CA SER A 71 -23.05 8.04 -6.82
C SER A 71 -23.35 9.38 -6.14
N GLU A 72 -23.64 10.40 -6.95
CA GLU A 72 -24.02 11.76 -6.52
C GLU A 72 -25.32 11.76 -5.68
N ASP A 73 -26.14 10.70 -5.76
CA ASP A 73 -27.47 10.64 -5.12
C ASP A 73 -27.58 9.78 -3.85
N GLN A 74 -26.48 9.24 -3.32
CA GLN A 74 -26.57 8.29 -2.18
C GLN A 74 -26.08 8.92 -0.87
N LYS A 75 -26.99 9.02 0.09
CA LYS A 75 -26.76 9.43 1.49
C LYS A 75 -25.44 8.84 2.01
N HIS A 76 -24.66 9.61 2.77
CA HIS A 76 -23.36 9.20 3.34
C HIS A 76 -23.33 7.79 3.97
N MET A 77 -24.46 7.31 4.50
CA MET A 77 -24.62 5.94 5.03
C MET A 77 -24.33 4.83 4.00
N ASP A 78 -24.76 4.99 2.75
CA ASP A 78 -24.60 3.96 1.71
C ASP A 78 -23.12 3.76 1.34
N ARG A 79 -22.30 4.81 1.40
CA ARG A 79 -20.86 4.71 1.12
C ARG A 79 -20.13 3.88 2.17
N PHE A 80 -20.43 4.07 3.45
CA PHE A 80 -19.81 3.28 4.52
C PHE A 80 -20.22 1.82 4.44
N TRP A 81 -21.49 1.56 4.16
CA TRP A 81 -21.97 0.20 3.96
C TRP A 81 -21.33 -0.49 2.75
N LYS A 82 -21.21 0.21 1.60
CA LYS A 82 -20.48 -0.30 0.42
C LYS A 82 -19.04 -0.65 0.74
N GLN A 83 -18.35 0.19 1.50
CA GLN A 83 -17.01 -0.11 1.94
C GLN A 83 -16.97 -1.36 2.82
N ASP A 84 -17.88 -1.49 3.78
CA ASP A 84 -17.97 -2.67 4.64
C ASP A 84 -18.24 -3.97 3.87
N VAL A 85 -18.99 -3.88 2.76
CA VAL A 85 -19.20 -5.00 1.82
C VAL A 85 -17.89 -5.34 1.10
N ILE A 86 -17.16 -4.35 0.61
CA ILE A 86 -15.86 -4.54 -0.06
C ILE A 86 -14.87 -5.21 0.90
N ILE A 87 -14.72 -4.68 2.13
CA ILE A 87 -13.83 -5.25 3.15
C ILE A 87 -14.21 -6.68 3.47
N ALA A 88 -15.51 -6.98 3.64
CA ALA A 88 -15.97 -8.34 3.93
C ALA A 88 -15.66 -9.31 2.78
N ALA A 89 -15.84 -8.88 1.53
CA ALA A 89 -15.52 -9.70 0.36
C ALA A 89 -14.03 -10.07 0.32
N PHE A 90 -13.14 -9.07 0.46
CA PHE A 90 -11.70 -9.32 0.47
C PHE A 90 -11.23 -10.12 1.68
N ARG A 91 -11.81 -9.91 2.86
CA ARG A 91 -11.50 -10.73 4.05
C ARG A 91 -11.87 -12.20 3.84
N SER A 92 -13.06 -12.44 3.29
CA SER A 92 -13.54 -13.78 2.96
C SER A 92 -12.65 -14.43 1.90
N PHE A 93 -12.29 -13.69 0.85
CA PHE A 93 -11.38 -14.15 -0.19
C PHE A 93 -10.01 -14.53 0.38
N ALA A 94 -9.37 -13.64 1.14
CA ALA A 94 -8.07 -13.88 1.76
C ALA A 94 -8.07 -15.17 2.59
N THR A 95 -9.13 -15.38 3.39
CA THR A 95 -9.28 -16.57 4.24
C THR A 95 -9.53 -17.84 3.43
N ARG A 96 -10.45 -17.81 2.45
CA ARG A 96 -10.84 -19.01 1.68
C ARG A 96 -9.78 -19.44 0.68
N LYS A 97 -9.06 -18.48 0.10
CA LYS A 97 -8.06 -18.73 -0.94
C LYS A 97 -6.63 -18.77 -0.41
N ASN A 98 -6.45 -18.57 0.90
CA ASN A 98 -5.13 -18.44 1.52
C ASN A 98 -4.24 -17.42 0.76
N CYS A 99 -4.82 -16.29 0.39
CA CYS A 99 -4.16 -15.25 -0.38
C CYS A 99 -3.95 -14.02 0.50
N HIS A 100 -2.75 -13.45 0.47
CA HIS A 100 -2.49 -12.18 1.12
C HIS A 100 -3.17 -11.05 0.34
N VAL A 101 -3.82 -10.12 1.05
CA VAL A 101 -4.49 -8.97 0.45
C VAL A 101 -3.94 -7.69 1.08
N THR A 102 -3.39 -6.81 0.24
CA THR A 102 -3.01 -5.45 0.64
C THR A 102 -3.99 -4.46 0.03
N LEU A 103 -4.56 -3.62 0.88
CA LEU A 103 -5.62 -2.70 0.50
C LEU A 103 -5.21 -1.27 0.83
N VAL A 104 -5.19 -0.40 -0.18
CA VAL A 104 -4.91 1.03 0.01
C VAL A 104 -6.23 1.75 0.27
N ILE A 105 -6.28 2.51 1.37
CA ILE A 105 -7.42 3.31 1.78
C ILE A 105 -6.94 4.73 2.06
N HIS A 106 -7.48 5.71 1.36
CA HIS A 106 -7.24 7.11 1.72
C HIS A 106 -7.86 7.44 3.09
N PRO A 107 -7.18 8.27 3.91
CA PRO A 107 -7.73 8.71 5.19
C PRO A 107 -8.90 9.68 4.98
N ARG A 108 -9.66 9.92 6.06
CA ARG A 108 -10.57 11.07 6.15
C ARG A 108 -9.75 12.36 6.13
N LYS A 109 -10.40 13.47 5.74
CA LYS A 109 -9.78 14.80 5.90
C LYS A 109 -9.62 15.06 7.39
N GLU A 110 -8.38 15.00 7.86
CA GLU A 110 -7.96 15.47 9.19
C GLU A 110 -7.44 16.91 9.08
N ARG A 111 -7.22 17.57 10.21
CA ARG A 111 -6.53 18.87 10.23
C ARG A 111 -5.07 18.64 9.87
N ASP A 112 -4.45 19.59 9.16
CA ASP A 112 -3.10 19.44 8.58
C ASP A 112 -1.97 19.15 9.60
N LEU A 113 -2.22 19.36 10.89
CA LEU A 113 -1.25 19.18 11.97
C LEU A 113 -1.45 17.88 12.76
N ASP A 114 -2.59 17.22 12.60
CA ASP A 114 -2.93 16.02 13.38
C ASP A 114 -2.35 14.78 12.73
N GLU A 115 -1.74 13.91 13.54
CA GLU A 115 -1.25 12.61 13.05
C GLU A 115 -2.41 11.69 12.68
N LEU A 116 -2.27 10.97 11.57
CA LEU A 116 -3.25 9.96 11.20
C LEU A 116 -3.27 8.84 12.25
N THR A 117 -4.46 8.40 12.63
CA THR A 117 -4.64 7.25 13.53
C THR A 117 -5.46 6.17 12.83
N THR A 118 -5.67 5.04 13.49
CA THR A 118 -6.62 4.01 13.02
C THR A 118 -8.04 4.54 12.87
N ASN A 119 -8.39 5.61 13.59
CA ASN A 119 -9.69 6.29 13.47
C ASN A 119 -9.76 7.22 12.25
N SER A 120 -8.61 7.59 11.68
CA SER A 120 -8.53 8.44 10.48
C SER A 120 -8.78 7.65 9.20
N ILE A 121 -8.94 6.32 9.27
CA ILE A 121 -9.32 5.49 8.12
C ILE A 121 -10.70 5.95 7.61
N PHE A 122 -10.78 6.27 6.31
CA PHE A 122 -12.04 6.68 5.70
C PHE A 122 -13.05 5.54 5.73
N GLY A 123 -14.23 5.85 6.24
CA GLY A 123 -15.40 4.99 6.29
C GLY A 123 -15.55 4.07 7.50
N GLY A 124 -16.20 2.92 7.35
CA GLY A 124 -16.67 2.11 8.49
C GLY A 124 -15.53 1.63 9.41
N ALA A 125 -15.86 1.27 10.66
CA ALA A 125 -14.90 0.65 11.58
C ALA A 125 -14.47 -0.77 11.13
N LYS A 126 -15.15 -1.34 10.14
CA LYS A 126 -14.90 -2.71 9.68
C LYS A 126 -13.51 -2.87 9.07
N ALA A 127 -13.02 -1.87 8.34
CA ALA A 127 -11.67 -1.92 7.77
C ALA A 127 -10.60 -2.10 8.86
N SER A 128 -10.66 -1.31 9.94
CA SER A 128 -9.70 -1.40 11.03
C SER A 128 -9.90 -2.66 11.90
N GLN A 129 -11.12 -3.16 12.01
CA GLN A 129 -11.44 -4.39 12.75
C GLN A 129 -10.97 -5.65 12.01
N GLU A 130 -11.30 -5.78 10.73
CA GLU A 130 -11.02 -6.97 9.91
C GLU A 130 -9.55 -7.08 9.49
N ALA A 131 -8.85 -5.95 9.32
CA ALA A 131 -7.45 -5.96 8.96
C ALA A 131 -6.60 -6.70 10.01
N ASP A 132 -5.66 -7.52 9.56
CA ASP A 132 -4.65 -8.14 10.42
C ASP A 132 -3.54 -7.14 10.77
N ASN A 133 -3.13 -6.35 9.77
CA ASN A 133 -2.12 -5.31 9.91
C ASN A 133 -2.65 -3.96 9.43
N ILE A 134 -2.28 -2.89 10.11
CA ILE A 134 -2.57 -1.51 9.66
C ILE A 134 -1.25 -0.76 9.62
N LEU A 135 -0.89 -0.31 8.42
CA LEU A 135 0.29 0.49 8.16
C LEU A 135 -0.15 1.88 7.72
N ILE A 136 0.41 2.92 8.34
CA ILE A 136 0.09 4.32 8.07
C ILE A 136 1.36 5.03 7.62
N ILE A 137 1.32 5.65 6.44
CA ILE A 137 2.39 6.54 5.98
C ILE A 137 2.07 7.94 6.50
N GLN A 138 2.93 8.45 7.37
CA GLN A 138 2.81 9.77 7.98
C GLN A 138 3.75 10.75 7.26
N ASP A 139 3.28 11.97 7.03
CA ASP A 139 4.07 13.06 6.46
C ASP A 139 4.07 14.26 7.40
N LYS A 140 5.21 14.46 8.08
CA LYS A 140 5.46 15.63 8.93
C LYS A 140 6.33 16.69 8.24
N SER A 141 6.42 16.70 6.91
CA SER A 141 7.27 17.65 6.19
C SER A 141 6.87 19.12 6.43
N LEU A 142 5.60 19.37 6.79
CA LEU A 142 5.04 20.70 7.05
C LEU A 142 5.25 21.19 8.50
N THR A 143 5.73 20.35 9.43
CA THR A 143 6.01 20.81 10.80
C THR A 143 7.32 21.63 10.84
N PRO A 144 7.40 22.71 11.66
CA PRO A 144 8.59 23.58 11.75
C PRO A 144 9.88 22.83 12.07
N GLN A 145 9.77 21.76 12.84
CA GLN A 145 10.77 20.71 12.93
C GLN A 145 10.56 19.79 11.73
N ARG A 146 11.29 20.06 10.63
CA ARG A 146 11.26 19.33 9.34
C ARG A 146 11.09 17.82 9.54
N GLY A 147 9.85 17.37 9.63
CA GLY A 147 9.54 16.02 10.04
C GLY A 147 9.78 15.08 8.87
N LYS A 148 10.43 13.95 9.12
CA LYS A 148 10.68 12.95 8.08
C LYS A 148 9.39 12.16 7.84
N LYS A 149 9.17 11.70 6.61
CA LYS A 149 8.13 10.70 6.33
C LYS A 149 8.47 9.41 7.09
N TYR A 150 7.45 8.72 7.59
CA TYR A 150 7.66 7.45 8.26
C TYR A 150 6.47 6.51 8.05
N LEU A 151 6.75 5.21 8.06
CA LEU A 151 5.77 4.15 8.11
C LEU A 151 5.50 3.78 9.56
N GLN A 152 4.27 3.90 10.01
CA GLN A 152 3.83 3.50 11.33
C GLN A 152 3.05 2.18 11.25
N ILE A 153 3.44 1.21 12.08
CA ILE A 153 2.68 -0.01 12.30
C ILE A 153 1.67 0.30 13.41
N ALA A 154 0.43 0.59 13.03
CA ALA A 154 -0.65 0.95 13.94
C ALA A 154 -1.43 -0.27 14.46
N LYS A 155 -1.34 -1.40 13.75
CA LYS A 155 -1.90 -2.69 14.17
C LYS A 155 -1.06 -3.84 13.61
N ASN A 156 -0.85 -4.85 14.43
CA ASN A 156 -0.26 -6.13 14.07
C ASN A 156 -0.96 -7.23 14.88
N ARG A 157 -1.82 -8.01 14.24
CA ARG A 157 -2.61 -9.05 14.92
C ARG A 157 -1.77 -10.26 15.34
N TYR A 158 -0.66 -10.52 14.65
CA TYR A 158 0.13 -11.74 14.86
C TYR A 158 0.98 -11.67 16.13
N SER A 159 1.86 -10.67 16.24
CA SER A 159 2.74 -10.53 17.42
C SER A 159 2.31 -9.42 18.38
N GLY A 160 1.44 -8.51 17.94
CA GLY A 160 1.07 -7.33 18.73
C GLY A 160 2.09 -6.18 18.66
N ASP A 161 3.26 -6.41 18.06
CA ASP A 161 4.32 -5.40 17.98
C ASP A 161 3.91 -4.23 17.09
N ILE A 162 4.03 -3.03 17.65
CA ILE A 162 3.83 -1.75 16.97
C ILE A 162 5.16 -1.01 16.87
N GLY A 163 5.26 -0.04 15.96
CA GLY A 163 6.50 0.69 15.78
C GLY A 163 6.47 1.68 14.63
N ILE A 164 7.60 2.35 14.46
CA ILE A 164 7.79 3.38 13.43
C ILE A 164 9.09 3.08 12.66
N MET A 165 9.00 3.16 11.34
CA MET A 165 10.13 3.09 10.43
C MET A 165 10.27 4.41 9.67
N THR A 166 11.36 5.14 9.91
CA THR A 166 11.64 6.39 9.18
C THR A 166 11.96 6.09 7.71
N LEU A 167 11.31 6.81 6.81
CA LEU A 167 11.48 6.69 5.37
C LEU A 167 12.29 7.86 4.81
N GLU A 168 13.22 7.55 3.93
CA GLU A 168 14.00 8.52 3.15
C GLU A 168 13.78 8.24 1.66
N PHE A 169 13.55 9.29 0.87
CA PHE A 169 13.32 9.16 -0.56
C PHE A 169 14.65 9.13 -1.29
N ASP A 170 14.95 8.00 -1.94
CA ASP A 170 16.07 7.90 -2.86
C ASP A 170 15.64 8.40 -4.24
N LYS A 171 16.17 9.57 -4.62
CA LYS A 171 15.91 10.20 -5.93
C LYS A 171 16.48 9.40 -7.10
N THR A 172 17.46 8.54 -6.85
CA THR A 172 18.11 7.70 -7.85
C THR A 172 17.22 6.52 -8.21
N ALA A 173 16.77 5.80 -7.18
CA ALA A 173 15.90 4.63 -7.33
C ALA A 173 14.41 4.98 -7.51
N LEU A 174 14.01 6.22 -7.19
CA LEU A 174 12.61 6.66 -7.14
C LEU A 174 11.77 5.85 -6.14
N SER A 175 12.37 5.51 -5.00
CA SER A 175 11.75 4.69 -3.96
C SER A 175 12.02 5.24 -2.57
N PHE A 176 11.14 4.91 -1.62
CA PHE A 176 11.37 5.15 -0.20
C PHE A 176 12.09 3.94 0.41
N ALA A 177 13.10 4.20 1.23
CA ALA A 177 13.84 3.18 1.96
C ALA A 177 14.06 3.58 3.42
N GLN A 178 14.37 2.60 4.27
CA GLN A 178 14.81 2.88 5.62
C GLN A 178 16.17 3.59 5.59
N LYS A 179 16.34 4.62 6.43
CA LYS A 179 17.62 5.29 6.61
C LYS A 179 18.67 4.27 7.08
N LYS A 180 19.67 3.98 6.25
CA LYS A 180 20.83 3.16 6.66
C LYS A 180 21.48 3.84 7.87
N LYS A 181 21.65 3.11 8.99
CA LYS A 181 22.50 3.57 10.08
C LYS A 181 23.90 3.78 9.49
N LYS A 182 24.46 4.99 9.62
CA LYS A 182 25.91 5.16 9.39
C LYS A 182 26.59 4.23 10.39
N ALA A 183 27.40 3.29 9.91
CA ALA A 183 28.33 2.61 10.79
C ALA A 183 29.19 3.71 11.41
N THR A 184 29.11 3.86 12.72
CA THR A 184 30.01 4.76 13.44
C THR A 184 31.42 4.26 13.20
N GLU A 185 32.28 5.11 12.65
CA GLU A 185 33.74 4.91 12.66
C GLU A 185 34.20 4.96 14.12
N GLU A 186 34.04 3.86 14.86
CA GLU A 186 34.80 3.58 16.09
C GLU A 186 35.99 2.70 15.71
N ALA A 187 36.95 3.31 15.02
CA ALA A 187 38.30 2.78 14.83
C ALA A 187 39.26 3.95 14.55
N ALA A 188 39.30 4.92 15.45
CA ALA A 188 40.35 5.94 15.50
C ALA A 188 40.45 6.47 16.93
N ASP A 189 41.08 5.68 17.79
CA ASP A 189 42.15 6.19 18.64
C ASP A 189 42.96 4.99 19.15
N THR A 190 44.14 4.87 18.54
CA THR A 190 45.32 4.14 19.02
C THR A 190 45.80 4.65 20.37
#